data_AF-A0A6M8VE49-F1
#
_entry.id   AF-A0A6M8VE49-F1
#
_cell.length_a   1.000
_cell.length_b   1.000
_cell.length_c   1.000
_cell.angle_alpha   90.00
_cell.angle_beta   90.00
_cell.angle_gamma   90.00
#
_symmetry.space_group_name_H-M   'P 1'
#
loop_
_entity.id
_entity.type
_entity.pdbx_description
1 polymer ?
#
loop_
_entity_poly.entity_id
_entity_poly.type
_entity_poly.pdbx_seq_one_letter_code
_entity_poly.pdbx_strand_id
1 'polypeptide(L)'
;MKALLKESLVDKIKLVSDQYDLLYYNSQGYFMGSGGGEVFSYLIDMEKKQVYYAHLVVESTAAIFLYISDNTESKELVNFFTLSFKKDYPGLQIVSDDIILD
;
A
#
# COMPACT_ATOMS: atom_id res chain seq x y z
N MET A 1 -16.84 0.96 -5.14
CA MET A 1 -17.10 1.90 -4.02
C MET A 1 -16.15 3.08 -4.13
N LYS A 2 -16.60 4.34 -4.02
CA LYS A 2 -15.72 5.52 -4.15
C LYS A 2 -15.04 5.80 -2.81
N ALA A 3 -13.79 5.38 -2.63
CA ALA A 3 -12.94 6.05 -1.66
C ALA A 3 -12.90 7.54 -2.06
N LEU A 4 -13.47 8.42 -1.23
CA LEU A 4 -13.40 9.85 -1.50
C LEU A 4 -11.97 10.28 -1.20
N LEU A 5 -11.32 11.01 -2.11
CA LEU A 5 -9.97 11.55 -1.93
C LEU A 5 -9.77 12.24 -0.57
N LYS A 6 -10.84 12.78 0.03
CA LYS A 6 -10.84 13.43 1.34
C LYS A 6 -10.50 12.50 2.52
N GLU A 7 -10.74 11.20 2.38
CA GLU A 7 -10.48 10.19 3.41
C GLU A 7 -9.16 9.46 3.17
N SER A 8 -8.57 9.62 1.98
CA SER A 8 -7.26 9.09 1.65
C SER A 8 -6.13 9.89 2.31
N LEU A 9 -5.08 9.19 2.72
CA LEU A 9 -3.84 9.79 3.16
C LEU A 9 -2.99 10.15 1.92
N VAL A 10 -2.55 11.39 1.84
CA VAL A 10 -1.59 11.86 0.85
C VAL A 10 -0.48 12.58 1.57
N ASP A 11 0.75 12.11 1.42
CA ASP A 11 1.92 12.66 2.10
C ASP A 11 3.15 12.70 1.19
N LYS A 12 4.14 13.52 1.52
CA LYS A 12 5.47 13.46 0.90
C LYS A 12 6.39 12.64 1.77
N ILE A 13 7.06 11.66 1.18
CA ILE A 13 8.06 10.87 1.88
C ILE A 13 9.43 11.12 1.27
N LYS A 14 10.46 10.98 2.10
CA LYS A 14 11.85 11.01 1.66
C LYS A 14 12.52 9.71 2.07
N LEU A 15 13.00 8.97 1.09
CA LEU A 15 13.82 7.79 1.33
C LEU A 15 15.23 8.22 1.75
N VAL A 16 15.87 7.42 2.59
CA VAL A 16 17.23 7.70 3.07
C VAL A 16 18.23 7.63 1.92
N SER A 17 17.97 6.77 0.93
CA SER A 17 18.85 6.57 -0.23
C SER A 17 18.67 7.59 -1.36
N ASP A 18 17.54 8.31 -1.42
CA ASP A 18 17.22 9.20 -2.52
C ASP A 18 17.38 10.68 -2.13
N GLN A 19 17.78 11.51 -3.10
CA GLN A 19 17.95 12.96 -2.91
C GLN A 19 16.66 13.76 -3.08
N TYR A 20 15.56 13.12 -3.47
CA TYR A 20 14.29 13.74 -3.83
C TYR A 20 13.09 13.10 -3.11
N ASP A 21 11.97 13.80 -3.10
CA ASP A 21 10.75 13.37 -2.41
C ASP A 21 9.89 12.48 -3.32
N LEU A 22 9.25 11.47 -2.74
CA LEU A 22 8.19 10.67 -3.36
C LEU A 22 6.83 11.15 -2.84
N LEU A 23 5.80 11.09 -3.68
CA LEU A 23 4.42 11.29 -3.22
C LEU A 23 3.84 9.93 -2.79
N TYR A 24 3.43 9.84 -1.53
CA TYR A 24 2.74 8.69 -0.97
C TYR A 24 1.24 8.93 -0.99
N TYR A 25 0.51 7.98 -1.55
CA TYR A 25 -0.94 7.89 -1.46
C TYR A 25 -1.33 6.59 -0.77
N ASN A 26 -2.30 6.66 0.13
CA ASN A 26 -2.95 5.50 0.71
C ASN A 26 -4.44 5.76 0.76
N SER A 27 -5.22 4.87 0.14
CA SER A 27 -6.66 5.04 -0.02
C SER A 27 -7.44 5.10 1.29
N GLN A 28 -6.88 4.55 2.39
CA GLN A 28 -7.57 4.37 3.68
C GLN A 28 -8.94 3.68 3.50
N GLY A 29 -9.05 2.79 2.50
CA GLY A 29 -10.27 2.07 2.16
C GLY A 29 -10.63 0.99 3.18
N TYR A 30 -11.00 1.38 4.40
CA TYR A 30 -11.50 0.45 5.40
C TYR A 30 -13.02 0.32 5.25
N PHE A 31 -13.53 -0.89 5.01
CA PHE A 31 -14.96 -1.12 5.18
C PHE A 31 -15.23 -1.27 6.69
N MET A 32 -15.56 -0.16 7.35
CA MET A 32 -16.13 -0.19 8.69
C MET A 32 -17.50 -0.88 8.63
N GLY A 33 -17.54 -2.21 8.83
CA GLY A 33 -18.77 -2.94 9.13
C GLY A 33 -19.01 -4.28 8.42
N SER A 34 -18.21 -4.68 7.43
CA SER A 34 -18.49 -5.91 6.64
C SER A 34 -17.57 -7.10 6.95
N GLY A 35 -16.54 -6.93 7.78
CA GLY A 35 -15.55 -7.97 8.04
C GLY A 35 -14.57 -8.11 6.87
N GLY A 36 -13.85 -7.07 6.49
CA GLY A 36 -12.83 -7.16 5.45
C GLY A 36 -12.65 -5.83 4.73
N GLY A 37 -11.71 -5.75 3.81
CA GLY A 37 -11.50 -4.54 3.01
C GLY A 37 -10.22 -4.53 2.21
N GLU A 38 -10.07 -3.49 1.40
CA GLU A 38 -8.95 -3.31 0.49
C GLU A 38 -8.31 -1.92 0.65
N VAL A 39 -7.00 -1.87 0.77
CA VAL A 39 -6.25 -0.62 0.78
C VAL A 39 -5.28 -0.60 -0.39
N PHE A 40 -5.58 0.27 -1.36
CA PHE A 40 -4.65 0.65 -2.42
C PHE A 40 -3.67 1.68 -1.90
N SER A 41 -2.39 1.49 -2.21
CA SER A 41 -1.29 2.33 -1.78
C SER A 41 -0.30 2.54 -2.91
N TYR A 42 0.13 3.79 -3.12
CA TYR A 42 1.03 4.17 -4.20
C TYR A 42 2.19 5.02 -3.68
N LEU A 43 3.37 4.78 -4.24
CA LEU A 43 4.49 5.71 -4.20
C LEU A 43 4.75 6.21 -5.61
N ILE A 44 4.68 7.53 -5.79
CA ILE A 44 4.86 8.18 -7.08
C ILE A 44 6.22 8.88 -7.07
N ASP A 45 7.09 8.41 -7.95
CA ASP A 45 8.41 8.97 -8.23
C ASP A 45 8.32 9.85 -9.47
N MET A 46 8.31 11.17 -9.26
CA MET A 46 8.20 12.14 -10.35
C MET A 46 9.50 12.28 -11.15
N GLU A 47 10.64 11.96 -10.54
CA GLU A 47 11.96 12.05 -11.19
C GLU A 47 12.18 10.87 -12.13
N LYS A 48 11.94 9.65 -11.63
CA LYS A 48 12.01 8.41 -12.43
C LYS A 48 10.77 8.21 -13.30
N LYS A 49 9.70 8.99 -13.10
CA LYS A 49 8.38 8.84 -13.74
C LYS A 49 7.82 7.42 -13.53
N GLN A 50 7.97 6.90 -12.33
CA GLN A 50 7.57 5.55 -11.95
C GLN A 50 6.50 5.60 -10.86
N VAL A 51 5.58 4.64 -10.89
CA VAL A 51 4.64 4.40 -9.79
C VAL A 51 4.92 3.01 -9.23
N TYR A 52 5.07 2.93 -7.92
CA TYR A 52 5.16 1.68 -7.17
C TYR A 52 3.85 1.48 -6.44
N TYR A 53 3.34 0.25 -6.45
CA TYR A 53 1.99 -0.06 -6.00
C TYR A 53 2.02 -1.16 -4.94
N ALA A 54 1.17 -1.03 -3.93
CA ALA A 54 0.86 -2.09 -2.99
C ALA A 54 -0.64 -2.18 -2.74
N HIS A 55 -1.11 -3.42 -2.58
CA HIS A 55 -2.50 -3.74 -2.32
C HIS A 55 -2.60 -4.57 -1.04
N LEU A 56 -3.24 -4.00 -0.02
CA LEU A 56 -3.59 -4.76 1.18
C LEU A 56 -5.01 -5.28 1.04
N VAL A 57 -5.20 -6.59 1.16
CA VAL A 57 -6.52 -7.22 1.26
C VAL A 57 -6.68 -7.82 2.65
N VAL A 58 -7.77 -7.47 3.33
CA VAL A 58 -8.17 -8.01 4.63
C VAL A 58 -9.42 -8.83 4.43
N GLU A 59 -9.36 -10.14 4.69
CA GLU A 59 -10.52 -11.02 4.66
C GLU A 59 -11.18 -11.13 6.05
N SER A 60 -12.49 -11.38 6.07
CA SER A 60 -13.33 -11.49 7.28
C SER A 60 -12.80 -12.43 8.35
N THR A 61 -12.05 -13.45 7.94
CA THR A 61 -11.64 -14.58 8.78
C THR A 61 -10.14 -14.62 9.09
N ALA A 62 -9.51 -13.44 9.16
CA ALA A 62 -8.17 -13.18 9.71
C ALA A 62 -6.97 -13.29 8.74
N ALA A 63 -7.18 -13.61 7.47
CA ALA A 63 -6.12 -13.53 6.49
C ALA A 63 -5.93 -12.06 6.04
N ILE A 64 -4.69 -11.58 6.09
CA ILE A 64 -4.31 -10.25 5.64
C ILE A 64 -3.17 -10.43 4.65
N PHE A 65 -3.42 -10.06 3.40
CA PHE A 65 -2.48 -10.23 2.31
C PHE A 65 -1.98 -8.86 1.84
N LEU A 66 -0.69 -8.78 1.54
CA LEU A 66 -0.07 -7.61 0.95
C LEU A 66 0.61 -8.01 -0.35
N TYR A 67 0.06 -7.55 -1.46
CA TYR A 67 0.75 -7.56 -2.74
C TYR A 67 1.58 -6.29 -2.88
N ILE A 68 2.78 -6.42 -3.47
CA ILE A 68 3.65 -5.31 -3.84
C ILE A 68 4.05 -5.52 -5.30
N SER A 69 3.89 -4.50 -6.13
CA SER A 69 4.07 -4.62 -7.58
C SER A 69 5.50 -4.96 -7.98
N ASP A 70 5.63 -5.80 -9.01
CA ASP A 70 6.90 -6.40 -9.46
C ASP A 70 8.00 -5.37 -9.77
N ASN A 71 7.61 -4.17 -10.20
CA ASN A 71 8.54 -3.07 -10.48
C ASN A 71 9.14 -2.43 -9.21
N THR A 72 8.78 -2.90 -8.02
CA THR A 72 9.27 -2.43 -6.72
C THR A 72 10.50 -3.22 -6.28
N GLU A 73 11.61 -3.11 -7.02
CA GLU A 73 12.82 -3.91 -6.77
C GLU A 73 13.65 -3.40 -5.57
N SER A 74 13.49 -2.13 -5.21
CA SER A 74 14.24 -1.54 -4.09
C SER A 74 13.76 -2.11 -2.76
N LYS A 75 14.70 -2.70 -1.99
CA LYS A 75 14.44 -3.16 -0.62
C LYS A 75 13.87 -2.06 0.26
N GLU A 76 14.25 -0.80 0.04
CA GLU A 76 13.74 0.32 0.83
C GLU A 76 12.26 0.59 0.54
N LEU A 77 11.85 0.54 -0.73
CA LEU A 77 10.45 0.68 -1.14
C LEU A 77 9.59 -0.49 -0.64
N VAL A 78 10.10 -1.72 -0.79
CA VAL A 78 9.44 -2.93 -0.25
C VAL A 78 9.27 -2.82 1.26
N ASN A 79 10.32 -2.40 1.97
CA ASN A 79 10.28 -2.21 3.42
C ASN A 79 9.32 -1.11 3.80
N PHE A 80 9.26 0.00 3.06
CA PHE A 80 8.31 1.08 3.31
C PHE A 80 6.88 0.53 3.29
N PHE A 81 6.44 -0.08 2.19
CA PHE A 81 5.08 -0.64 2.11
C PHE A 81 4.81 -1.67 3.22
N THR A 82 5.74 -2.61 3.41
CA THR A 82 5.60 -3.66 4.42
C THR A 82 5.44 -3.06 5.81
N LEU A 83 6.29 -2.12 6.22
CA LEU A 83 6.27 -1.52 7.55
C LEU A 83 5.07 -0.60 7.76
N SER A 84 4.66 0.14 6.71
CA SER A 84 3.47 0.99 6.75
C SER A 84 2.22 0.20 7.12
N PHE A 85 2.04 -1.01 6.58
CA PHE A 85 0.90 -1.86 6.91
C PHE A 85 1.12 -2.72 8.15
N LYS A 86 2.33 -3.22 8.40
CA LYS A 86 2.63 -4.15 9.51
C LYS A 86 2.42 -3.52 10.89
N LYS A 87 2.46 -2.19 10.99
CA LYS A 87 2.13 -1.45 12.21
C LYS A 87 0.69 -1.74 12.67
N ASP A 88 -0.24 -1.72 11.73
CA ASP A 88 -1.68 -1.93 12.00
C ASP A 88 -2.08 -3.41 11.81
N TYR A 89 -1.29 -4.15 11.01
CA TYR A 89 -1.52 -5.55 10.65
C TYR A 89 -0.27 -6.43 10.87
N PRO A 90 0.10 -6.76 12.12
CA PRO A 90 1.33 -7.50 12.43
C PRO A 90 1.43 -8.88 11.76
N GLY A 91 0.27 -9.51 11.46
CA GLY A 91 0.15 -10.83 10.85
C GLY A 91 0.04 -10.84 9.32
N LEU A 92 0.26 -9.71 8.64
CA LEU A 92 0.16 -9.65 7.18
C LEU A 92 1.13 -10.64 6.51
N GLN A 93 0.68 -11.22 5.41
CA GLN A 93 1.43 -12.13 4.56
C GLN A 93 1.71 -11.44 3.23
N ILE A 94 2.97 -11.40 2.82
CA ILE A 94 3.33 -10.89 1.49
C ILE A 94 3.03 -11.98 0.47
N VAL A 95 2.28 -11.64 -0.58
CA VAL A 95 1.90 -12.54 -1.67
C VAL A 95 2.56 -12.11 -2.98
N SER A 96 2.80 -13.08 -3.88
CA SER A 96 3.41 -12.83 -5.19
C SER A 96 2.44 -12.27 -6.21
N ASP A 97 1.16 -12.58 -6.07
CA ASP A 97 0.13 -12.25 -7.04
C ASP A 97 -0.92 -11.36 -6.38
N ASP A 98 -1.43 -10.39 -7.13
CA ASP A 98 -2.45 -9.48 -6.65
C ASP A 98 -3.80 -10.20 -6.47
N ILE A 99 -4.52 -9.85 -5.41
CA ILE A 99 -5.83 -10.40 -5.11
C ILE A 99 -6.87 -9.42 -5.64
N ILE A 100 -7.58 -9.83 -6.69
CA ILE A 100 -8.67 -9.05 -7.28
C ILE A 100 -9.98 -9.53 -6.64
N LEU A 101 -10.67 -8.62 -5.95
CA LEU A 101 -12.01 -8.87 -5.40
C LEU A 101 -13.05 -8.33 -6.39
N ASP A 102 -14.02 -9.17 -6.77
CA ASP A 102 -15.12 -8.83 -7.70
C ASP A 102 -16.23 -7.97 -7.07
#